data_AF-A0AAJ1V5K8-F1
#
_entry.id   AF-A0AAJ1V5K8-F1
#
_cell.length_a   1.000
_cell.length_b   1.000
_cell.length_c   1.000
_cell.angle_alpha   90.00
_cell.angle_beta   90.00
_cell.angle_gamma   90.00
#
_symmetry.space_group_name_H-M   'P 1'
#
loop_
_entity.id
_entity.type
_entity.pdbx_description
1 polymer ?
#
loop_
_entity_poly.entity_id
_entity_poly.type
_entity_poly.pdbx_seq_one_letter_code
_entity_poly.pdbx_strand_id
1 'polypeptide(L)'
;MSKFKYSDDELDINSVLKLNQDLSKEISVDKELIIQRSKADANIESTIKLLVNLGKKAEVDDLFVKIDEMKLNQRLNRNLKIENWSSILSEANNRNITSVVLEDIMTDEEINQSFNEYNEIEAQFSSKTGIFNKTDLSFLAVATALQVLKTLLFPYVSKKLGYGDSFNPDDRLAHNDKSIEAEHREANNSFRDKFQERYKSGYWINLLYQTPPYDITAGSKDLGINMGGKAHRMYTLGHDPILGWLFGTANILTDCITFNSFANHRVSRVDPLTSKKKMIITAEQVPLTMMFKECYDMCRADKLNLPAAIFVQALHYKSDIKTKMGLPVPLLSSFNENFASKLYDEHYDALCLARDMKIVGASFIISKVIDIIITLTHGLFNNDEVSKELYEVRTRKILLISNSIASSSTIINTLITKDLRKLDIGGVLNTIGHLFTDIRFIFKIKEEFIESEISNSLQKELDEIDYLFGHL
;
A
#
# COMPACT_ATOMS: atom_id res chain seq x y z
N MET A 1 -21.69 -27.32 22.53
CA MET A 1 -21.31 -26.10 21.78
C MET A 1 -19.81 -26.21 21.54
N SER A 2 -19.36 -26.08 20.29
CA SER A 2 -17.94 -26.20 19.98
C SER A 2 -17.13 -25.08 20.65
N LYS A 3 -15.87 -25.39 20.97
CA LYS A 3 -14.87 -24.46 21.49
C LYS A 3 -14.39 -23.49 20.41
N PHE A 4 -14.63 -23.78 19.13
CA PHE A 4 -14.13 -23.03 17.98
C PHE A 4 -15.25 -22.37 17.17
N LYS A 5 -14.85 -21.40 16.34
CA LYS A 5 -15.69 -20.81 15.31
C LYS A 5 -15.16 -21.26 13.96
N TYR A 6 -16.07 -21.58 13.06
CA TYR A 6 -15.76 -22.12 11.75
C TYR A 6 -16.35 -21.24 10.66
N SER A 7 -15.64 -21.17 9.55
CA SER A 7 -16.18 -20.80 8.24
C SER A 7 -16.96 -21.97 7.63
N ASP A 8 -17.76 -21.69 6.60
CA ASP A 8 -18.51 -22.71 5.89
C ASP A 8 -17.55 -23.74 5.24
N ASP A 9 -16.42 -23.28 4.68
CA ASP A 9 -15.40 -24.14 4.08
C ASP A 9 -14.77 -25.10 5.10
N GLU A 10 -14.52 -24.66 6.33
CA GLU A 10 -13.98 -25.51 7.40
C GLU A 10 -14.99 -26.57 7.87
N LEU A 11 -16.28 -26.24 7.90
CA LEU A 11 -17.35 -27.21 8.22
C LEU A 11 -17.50 -28.26 7.12
N ASP A 12 -17.35 -27.85 5.85
CA ASP A 12 -17.35 -28.77 4.71
C ASP A 12 -16.18 -29.76 4.80
N ILE A 13 -14.97 -29.26 5.12
CA ILE A 13 -13.79 -30.10 5.35
C ILE A 13 -14.02 -31.07 6.51
N ASN A 14 -14.51 -30.58 7.65
CA ASN A 14 -14.80 -31.43 8.82
C ASN A 14 -15.80 -32.55 8.48
N SER A 15 -16.83 -32.24 7.70
CA SER A 15 -17.85 -33.21 7.29
C SER A 15 -17.23 -34.34 6.46
N VAL A 16 -16.35 -34.01 5.52
CA VAL A 16 -15.61 -34.99 4.70
C VAL A 16 -14.63 -35.80 5.55
N LEU A 17 -13.91 -35.17 6.47
CA LEU A 17 -12.99 -35.86 7.39
C LEU A 17 -13.75 -36.86 8.27
N LYS A 18 -14.93 -36.48 8.76
CA LYS A 18 -15.78 -37.37 9.56
C LYS A 18 -16.28 -38.56 8.77
N LEU A 19 -16.74 -38.35 7.54
CA LEU A 19 -17.11 -39.42 6.62
C LEU A 19 -15.96 -40.43 6.47
N ASN A 20 -14.75 -39.96 6.18
CA ASN A 20 -13.57 -40.80 6.02
C ASN A 20 -13.21 -41.56 7.31
N GLN A 21 -13.31 -40.89 8.46
CA GLN A 21 -13.05 -41.51 9.76
C GLN A 21 -14.05 -42.64 10.04
N ASP A 22 -15.34 -42.40 9.80
CA ASP A 22 -16.40 -43.37 10.07
C ASP A 22 -16.30 -44.58 9.11
N LEU A 23 -16.03 -44.34 7.82
CA LEU A 23 -15.73 -45.41 6.85
C LEU A 23 -14.51 -46.24 7.29
N SER A 24 -13.44 -45.59 7.74
CA SER A 24 -12.23 -46.29 8.19
C SER A 24 -12.50 -47.13 9.43
N LYS A 25 -13.31 -46.63 10.37
CA LYS A 25 -13.76 -47.37 11.56
C LYS A 25 -14.62 -48.57 11.18
N GLU A 26 -15.55 -48.42 10.25
CA GLU A 26 -16.38 -49.53 9.76
C GLU A 26 -15.53 -50.65 9.16
N ILE A 27 -14.54 -50.31 8.33
CA ILE A 27 -13.63 -51.31 7.73
C ILE A 27 -12.74 -51.96 8.80
N SER A 28 -12.26 -51.20 9.79
CA SER A 28 -11.34 -51.73 10.81
C SER A 28 -12.00 -52.71 11.77
N VAL A 29 -13.32 -52.61 11.98
CA VAL A 29 -14.09 -53.51 12.85
C VAL A 29 -14.87 -54.59 12.09
N ASP A 30 -14.79 -54.62 10.76
CA ASP A 30 -15.46 -55.63 9.93
C ASP A 30 -14.89 -57.02 10.23
N LYS A 31 -15.71 -57.82 10.93
CA LYS A 31 -15.33 -59.17 11.37
C LYS A 31 -15.01 -60.10 10.20
N GLU A 32 -15.70 -59.96 9.07
CA GLU A 32 -15.48 -60.84 7.92
C GLU A 32 -14.14 -60.52 7.27
N LEU A 33 -13.83 -59.23 7.08
CA LEU A 33 -12.54 -58.79 6.57
C LEU A 33 -11.38 -59.17 7.51
N ILE A 34 -11.55 -59.02 8.82
CA ILE A 34 -10.56 -59.45 9.81
C ILE A 34 -10.29 -60.97 9.70
N ILE A 35 -11.34 -61.78 9.63
CA ILE A 35 -11.21 -63.24 9.48
C ILE A 35 -10.53 -63.59 8.16
N GLN A 36 -10.91 -62.94 7.06
CA GLN A 36 -10.30 -63.18 5.76
C GLN A 36 -8.81 -62.83 5.76
N ARG A 37 -8.42 -61.67 6.30
CA ARG A 37 -7.01 -61.26 6.45
C ARG A 37 -6.22 -62.25 7.30
N SER A 38 -6.73 -62.58 8.49
CA SER A 38 -6.07 -63.54 9.38
C SER A 38 -5.90 -64.92 8.75
N LYS A 39 -6.88 -65.41 7.98
CA LYS A 39 -6.75 -66.66 7.22
C LYS A 39 -5.71 -66.56 6.12
N ALA A 40 -5.66 -65.44 5.39
CA ALA A 40 -4.66 -65.21 4.35
C ALA A 40 -3.25 -65.22 4.94
N ASP A 41 -3.03 -64.48 6.03
CA ASP A 41 -1.73 -64.39 6.73
C ASP A 41 -1.30 -65.76 7.26
N ALA A 42 -2.22 -66.51 7.90
CA ALA A 42 -1.94 -67.86 8.38
C ALA A 42 -1.59 -68.83 7.25
N ASN A 43 -2.26 -68.72 6.09
CA ASN A 43 -1.93 -69.51 4.91
C ASN A 43 -0.56 -69.15 4.36
N ILE A 44 -0.24 -67.85 4.25
CA ILE A 44 1.08 -67.36 3.82
C ILE A 44 2.17 -67.92 4.75
N GLU A 45 1.99 -67.80 6.07
CA GLU A 45 2.95 -68.30 7.06
C GLU A 45 3.12 -69.83 6.96
N SER A 46 2.02 -70.58 6.79
CA SER A 46 2.06 -72.04 6.60
C SER A 46 2.78 -72.43 5.30
N THR A 47 2.55 -71.71 4.21
CA THR A 47 3.23 -71.96 2.93
C THR A 47 4.72 -71.65 3.03
N ILE A 48 5.11 -70.55 3.69
CA ILE A 48 6.51 -70.21 3.95
C ILE A 48 7.18 -71.33 4.76
N LYS A 49 6.56 -71.77 5.86
CA LYS A 49 7.10 -72.88 6.68
C LYS A 49 7.26 -74.17 5.88
N LEU A 50 6.29 -74.50 5.03
CA LEU A 50 6.36 -75.67 4.16
C LEU A 50 7.53 -75.59 3.18
N LEU A 51 7.71 -74.44 2.52
CA LEU A 51 8.80 -74.24 1.56
C LEU A 51 10.17 -74.37 2.25
N VAL A 52 10.33 -73.79 3.45
CA VAL A 52 11.55 -73.94 4.25
C VAL A 52 11.80 -75.41 4.60
N ASN A 53 10.78 -76.15 5.03
CA ASN A 53 10.89 -77.58 5.35
C ASN A 53 11.24 -78.46 4.13
N LEU A 54 10.88 -78.03 2.93
CA LEU A 54 11.23 -78.69 1.66
C LEU A 54 12.65 -78.33 1.17
N GLY A 55 13.44 -77.61 1.96
CA GLY A 55 14.82 -77.22 1.63
C GLY A 55 14.93 -75.96 0.79
N LYS A 56 13.83 -75.23 0.55
CA LYS A 56 13.75 -74.04 -0.32
C LYS A 56 14.06 -72.72 0.38
N LYS A 57 14.77 -72.76 1.51
CA LYS A 57 15.00 -71.56 2.34
C LYS A 57 15.67 -70.43 1.57
N ALA A 58 16.75 -70.71 0.84
CA ALA A 58 17.47 -69.72 0.06
C ALA A 58 16.60 -69.04 -1.02
N GLU A 59 15.63 -69.76 -1.57
CA GLU A 59 14.72 -69.25 -2.60
C GLU A 59 13.60 -68.39 -2.01
N VAL A 60 13.17 -68.71 -0.78
CA VAL A 60 12.25 -67.88 0.02
C VAL A 60 12.93 -66.57 0.42
N ASP A 61 14.17 -66.64 0.91
CA ASP A 61 14.95 -65.46 1.29
C ASP A 61 15.20 -64.53 0.09
N ASP A 62 15.55 -65.09 -1.09
CA ASP A 62 15.67 -64.33 -2.36
C ASP A 62 14.35 -63.69 -2.81
N LEU A 63 13.22 -64.37 -2.56
CA LEU A 63 11.88 -63.84 -2.84
C LEU A 63 11.54 -62.63 -1.98
N PHE A 64 11.87 -62.66 -0.68
CA PHE A 64 11.67 -61.49 0.20
C PHE A 64 12.52 -60.31 -0.23
N VAL A 65 13.80 -60.53 -0.58
CA VAL A 65 14.67 -59.47 -1.11
C VAL A 65 14.10 -58.85 -2.39
N LYS A 66 13.61 -59.68 -3.34
CA LYS A 66 12.96 -59.19 -4.56
C LYS A 66 11.66 -58.44 -4.28
N ILE A 67 10.86 -58.89 -3.31
CA ILE A 67 9.65 -58.20 -2.91
C ILE A 67 9.99 -56.81 -2.34
N ASP A 68 11.01 -56.69 -1.51
CA ASP A 68 11.45 -55.41 -0.95
C ASP A 68 12.00 -54.46 -2.04
N GLU A 69 12.78 -54.98 -2.98
CA GLU A 69 13.25 -54.21 -4.15
C GLU A 69 12.10 -53.76 -5.07
N MET A 70 11.05 -54.59 -5.20
CA MET A 70 9.84 -54.26 -5.96
C MET A 70 8.98 -53.24 -5.22
N LYS A 71 8.84 -53.32 -3.89
CA LYS A 71 8.10 -52.35 -3.06
C LYS A 71 8.66 -50.92 -3.26
N LEU A 72 9.99 -50.77 -3.34
CA LEU A 72 10.66 -49.50 -3.64
C LEU A 72 10.31 -48.89 -5.02
N ASN A 73 9.86 -49.71 -5.98
CA ASN A 73 9.56 -49.29 -7.35
C ASN A 73 8.08 -49.45 -7.75
N GLN A 74 7.23 -49.95 -6.85
CA GLN A 74 5.82 -50.19 -7.13
C GLN A 74 5.00 -48.91 -6.91
N ARG A 75 4.70 -48.18 -7.98
CA ARG A 75 3.51 -47.33 -7.97
C ARG A 75 2.30 -48.25 -7.85
N LEU A 76 1.50 -48.09 -6.80
CA LEU A 76 0.20 -48.73 -6.64
C LEU A 76 -0.60 -48.58 -7.95
N ASN A 77 -0.65 -49.63 -8.78
CA ASN A 77 -1.48 -49.71 -9.99
C ASN A 77 -2.97 -49.93 -9.62
N ARG A 78 -3.44 -49.27 -8.57
CA ARG A 78 -4.87 -49.05 -8.36
C ARG A 78 -5.21 -47.80 -9.14
N ASN A 79 -6.08 -47.94 -10.15
CA ASN A 79 -6.77 -46.80 -10.73
C ASN A 79 -7.63 -46.17 -9.63
N LEU A 80 -7.03 -45.32 -8.81
CA LEU A 80 -7.74 -44.49 -7.83
C LEU A 80 -8.71 -43.65 -8.65
N LYS A 81 -10.00 -43.97 -8.55
CA LYS A 81 -11.03 -43.07 -9.05
C LYS A 81 -11.02 -41.86 -8.13
N ILE A 82 -10.42 -40.78 -8.62
CA ILE A 82 -10.48 -39.49 -7.93
C ILE A 82 -11.92 -39.00 -8.07
N GLU A 83 -12.64 -38.99 -6.97
CA GLU A 83 -13.99 -38.43 -6.92
C GLU A 83 -13.92 -36.91 -6.84
N ASN A 84 -14.93 -36.24 -7.40
CA ASN A 84 -15.02 -34.79 -7.33
C ASN A 84 -15.37 -34.37 -5.90
N TRP A 85 -14.71 -33.32 -5.38
CA TRP A 85 -14.99 -32.71 -4.07
C TRP A 85 -16.49 -32.55 -3.79
N SER A 86 -17.24 -32.03 -4.76
CA SER A 86 -18.69 -31.82 -4.62
C SER A 86 -19.48 -33.11 -4.40
N SER A 87 -19.07 -34.23 -4.99
CA SER A 87 -19.70 -35.53 -4.79
C SER A 87 -19.43 -36.05 -3.37
N ILE A 88 -18.16 -35.99 -2.94
CA ILE A 88 -17.73 -36.45 -1.60
C ILE A 88 -18.42 -35.63 -0.52
N LEU A 89 -18.46 -34.30 -0.69
CA LEU A 89 -19.14 -33.41 0.24
C LEU A 89 -20.65 -33.68 0.29
N SER A 90 -21.29 -33.94 -0.86
CA SER A 90 -22.70 -34.31 -0.86
C SER A 90 -22.95 -35.63 -0.14
N GLU A 91 -22.07 -36.62 -0.27
CA GLU A 91 -22.15 -37.87 0.47
C GLU A 91 -21.97 -37.63 1.98
N ALA A 92 -20.97 -36.85 2.36
CA ALA A 92 -20.69 -36.49 3.74
C ALA A 92 -21.89 -35.79 4.39
N ASN A 93 -22.49 -34.82 3.70
CA ASN A 93 -23.66 -34.08 4.17
C ASN A 93 -24.94 -34.94 4.22
N ASN A 94 -25.07 -35.95 3.34
CA ASN A 94 -26.18 -36.90 3.42
C ASN A 94 -26.04 -37.86 4.61
N ARG A 95 -24.81 -38.21 4.98
CA ARG A 95 -24.51 -39.11 6.11
C ARG A 95 -24.56 -38.40 7.45
N ASN A 96 -24.12 -37.15 7.50
CA ASN A 96 -24.09 -36.32 8.71
C ASN A 96 -25.32 -35.39 8.74
N ILE A 97 -26.27 -35.68 9.64
CA ILE A 97 -27.53 -34.90 9.77
C ILE A 97 -27.27 -33.51 10.40
N THR A 98 -26.15 -33.34 11.09
CA THR A 98 -25.75 -32.11 11.79
C THR A 98 -24.37 -31.66 11.36
N SER A 99 -24.10 -30.35 11.50
CA SER A 99 -22.79 -29.76 11.24
C SER A 99 -21.72 -30.44 12.09
N VAL A 100 -20.67 -30.96 11.43
CA VAL A 100 -19.56 -31.64 12.08
C VAL A 100 -18.54 -30.60 12.57
N VAL A 101 -18.18 -30.68 13.85
CA VAL A 101 -17.12 -29.88 14.44
C VAL A 101 -15.89 -30.72 14.75
N LEU A 102 -14.77 -30.07 15.07
CA LEU A 102 -13.51 -30.77 15.31
C LEU A 102 -13.64 -31.78 16.47
N GLU A 103 -14.43 -31.46 17.49
CA GLU A 103 -14.69 -32.33 18.65
C GLU A 103 -15.49 -33.61 18.31
N ASP A 104 -16.11 -33.69 17.13
CA ASP A 104 -16.78 -34.90 16.64
C ASP A 104 -15.80 -35.87 15.95
N ILE A 105 -14.62 -35.37 15.57
CA ILE A 105 -13.58 -36.06 14.82
C ILE A 105 -12.41 -36.41 15.75
N MET A 106 -12.00 -35.47 16.61
CA MET A 106 -10.86 -35.57 17.50
C MET A 106 -11.30 -35.49 18.96
N THR A 107 -10.61 -36.25 19.80
CA THR A 107 -10.75 -36.16 21.25
C THR A 107 -10.15 -34.86 21.79
N ASP A 108 -10.59 -34.45 22.99
CA ASP A 108 -10.01 -33.28 23.67
C ASP A 108 -8.50 -33.42 23.89
N GLU A 109 -7.98 -34.65 24.06
CA GLU A 109 -6.55 -34.92 24.22
C GLU A 109 -5.78 -34.66 22.92
N GLU A 110 -6.28 -35.18 21.79
CA GLU A 110 -5.69 -34.95 20.46
C GLU A 110 -5.70 -33.46 20.09
N ILE A 111 -6.80 -32.75 20.35
CA ILE A 111 -6.90 -31.31 20.08
C ILE A 111 -5.86 -30.55 20.91
N ASN A 112 -5.73 -30.85 22.20
CA ASN A 112 -4.74 -30.21 23.06
C ASN A 112 -3.31 -30.54 22.62
N GLN A 113 -3.05 -31.76 22.16
CA GLN A 113 -1.76 -32.17 21.63
C GLN A 113 -1.39 -31.36 20.38
N SER A 114 -2.31 -31.14 19.44
CA SER A 114 -2.04 -30.29 18.26
C SER A 114 -1.71 -28.84 18.63
N PHE A 115 -2.36 -28.26 19.64
CA PHE A 115 -2.00 -26.92 20.12
C PHE A 115 -0.64 -26.91 20.83
N ASN A 116 -0.28 -27.97 21.56
CA ASN A 116 1.04 -28.09 22.16
C ASN A 116 2.13 -28.17 21.09
N GLU A 117 1.93 -28.98 20.04
CA GLU A 117 2.84 -29.07 18.90
C GLU A 117 3.00 -27.72 18.20
N TYR A 118 1.90 -27.01 17.93
CA TYR A 118 1.94 -25.64 17.40
C TYR A 118 2.78 -24.71 18.28
N ASN A 119 2.58 -24.73 19.60
CA ASN A 119 3.32 -23.89 20.54
C ASN A 119 4.81 -24.25 20.59
N GLU A 120 5.15 -25.53 20.45
CA GLU A 120 6.54 -25.99 20.37
C GLU A 120 7.21 -25.50 19.08
N ILE A 121 6.54 -25.62 17.94
CA ILE A 121 7.04 -25.09 16.65
C ILE A 121 7.20 -23.56 16.73
N GLU A 122 6.24 -22.85 17.32
CA GLU A 122 6.34 -21.41 17.56
C GLU A 122 7.55 -21.07 18.45
N ALA A 123 7.78 -21.83 19.51
CA ALA A 123 8.93 -21.64 20.39
C ALA A 123 10.26 -21.85 19.64
N GLN A 124 10.33 -22.84 18.73
CA GLN A 124 11.49 -23.04 17.87
C GLN A 124 11.72 -21.84 16.93
N PHE A 125 10.66 -21.33 16.29
CA PHE A 125 10.75 -20.13 15.46
C PHE A 125 11.22 -18.91 16.27
N SER A 126 10.65 -18.72 17.45
CA SER A 126 11.00 -17.62 18.36
C SER A 126 12.45 -17.69 18.80
N SER A 127 12.95 -18.89 19.13
CA SER A 127 14.36 -19.15 19.46
C SER A 127 15.28 -18.83 18.27
N LYS A 128 14.94 -19.29 17.05
CA LYS A 128 15.74 -19.06 15.85
C LYS A 128 15.71 -17.60 15.38
N THR A 129 14.68 -16.82 15.72
CA THR A 129 14.52 -15.42 15.28
C THR A 129 14.62 -14.40 16.41
N GLY A 130 15.04 -14.84 17.60
CA GLY A 130 15.23 -13.99 18.76
C GLY A 130 16.45 -13.09 18.61
N ILE A 131 16.31 -11.82 18.99
CA ILE A 131 17.38 -10.82 18.93
C ILE A 131 18.13 -10.63 20.26
N PHE A 132 17.81 -11.43 21.28
CA PHE A 132 18.43 -11.36 22.62
C PHE A 132 19.79 -12.08 22.66
N ASN A 133 20.67 -11.75 21.71
CA ASN A 133 22.05 -12.21 21.67
C ASN A 133 22.99 -11.00 21.52
N LYS A 134 24.28 -11.21 21.81
CA LYS A 134 25.26 -10.12 21.88
C LYS A 134 25.38 -9.36 20.55
N THR A 135 25.37 -10.06 19.42
CA THR A 135 25.51 -9.46 18.09
C THR A 135 24.31 -8.60 17.77
N ASP A 136 23.10 -9.18 17.83
CA ASP A 136 21.87 -8.51 17.44
C ASP A 136 21.54 -7.33 18.37
N LEU A 137 21.80 -7.45 19.69
CA LEU A 137 21.65 -6.33 20.62
C LEU A 137 22.67 -5.21 20.36
N SER A 138 23.89 -5.53 19.92
CA SER A 138 24.87 -4.53 19.51
C SER A 138 24.41 -3.78 18.26
N PHE A 139 23.87 -4.50 17.27
CA PHE A 139 23.28 -3.90 16.08
C PHE A 139 22.03 -3.08 16.39
N LEU A 140 21.18 -3.53 17.31
CA LEU A 140 20.05 -2.76 17.81
C LEU A 140 20.51 -1.45 18.45
N ALA A 141 21.56 -1.49 19.29
CA ALA A 141 22.12 -0.29 19.90
C ALA A 141 22.68 0.68 18.84
N VAL A 142 23.44 0.18 17.86
CA VAL A 142 24.00 1.00 16.77
C VAL A 142 22.91 1.58 15.88
N ALA A 143 21.93 0.77 15.46
CA ALA A 143 20.81 1.22 14.64
C ALA A 143 20.00 2.30 15.37
N THR A 144 19.68 2.06 16.65
CA THR A 144 18.98 3.03 17.49
C THR A 144 19.79 4.33 17.63
N ALA A 145 21.10 4.23 17.89
CA ALA A 145 21.96 5.40 18.01
C ALA A 145 21.99 6.23 16.72
N LEU A 146 22.16 5.59 15.55
CA LEU A 146 22.19 6.28 14.26
C LEU A 146 20.86 6.97 13.94
N GLN A 147 19.73 6.28 14.15
CA GLN A 147 18.42 6.81 13.83
C GLN A 147 17.98 7.91 14.81
N VAL A 148 18.28 7.77 16.10
CA VAL A 148 18.07 8.83 17.10
C VAL A 148 18.98 10.01 16.83
N LEU A 149 20.25 9.80 16.49
CA LEU A 149 21.17 10.88 16.13
C LEU A 149 20.65 11.67 14.93
N LYS A 150 20.22 10.98 13.87
CA LYS A 150 19.59 11.62 12.70
C LYS A 150 18.37 12.45 13.10
N THR A 151 17.51 11.89 13.96
CA THR A 151 16.34 12.58 14.51
C THR A 151 16.71 13.84 15.31
N LEU A 152 17.77 13.76 16.12
CA LEU A 152 18.26 14.90 16.91
C LEU A 152 18.88 15.99 16.03
N LEU A 153 19.52 15.61 14.92
CA LEU A 153 20.10 16.55 13.96
C LEU A 153 19.05 17.19 13.05
N PHE A 154 17.93 16.50 12.78
CA PHE A 154 16.90 16.96 11.85
C PHE A 154 16.42 18.40 12.12
N PRO A 155 16.05 18.81 13.36
CA PRO A 155 15.64 20.18 13.66
C PRO A 155 16.66 21.25 13.27
N TYR A 156 17.96 20.97 13.42
CA TYR A 156 19.02 21.92 13.10
C TYR A 156 19.23 22.05 11.59
N VAL A 157 19.22 20.91 10.88
CA VAL A 157 19.39 20.87 9.43
C VAL A 157 18.17 21.46 8.72
N SER A 158 16.97 21.02 9.10
CA SER A 158 15.71 21.45 8.49
C SER A 158 15.48 22.95 8.68
N LYS A 159 15.77 23.50 9.86
CA LYS A 159 15.71 24.95 10.11
C LYS A 159 16.64 25.74 9.19
N LYS A 160 17.87 25.27 8.95
CA LYS A 160 18.81 25.93 8.03
C LYS A 160 18.30 25.93 6.58
N LEU A 161 17.46 24.95 6.23
CA LEU A 161 16.82 24.82 4.92
C LEU A 161 15.46 25.54 4.85
N GLY A 162 15.04 26.20 5.93
CA GLY A 162 13.80 26.97 6.01
C GLY A 162 12.55 26.13 6.27
N TYR A 163 12.67 24.91 6.82
CA TYR A 163 11.53 24.01 7.00
C TYR A 163 10.40 24.62 7.86
N GLY A 164 9.21 24.69 7.29
CA GLY A 164 8.04 25.30 7.92
C GLY A 164 8.10 26.82 8.04
N ASP A 165 9.06 27.49 7.39
CA ASP A 165 9.12 28.95 7.36
C ASP A 165 8.19 29.52 6.26
N SER A 166 7.44 30.55 6.59
CA SER A 166 6.78 31.41 5.61
C SER A 166 7.81 32.19 4.77
N PHE A 167 7.41 32.64 3.60
CA PHE A 167 8.26 33.53 2.81
C PHE A 167 8.11 34.98 3.27
N ASN A 168 9.14 35.81 3.08
CA ASN A 168 9.05 37.24 3.30
C ASN A 168 8.46 37.94 2.05
N PRO A 169 7.32 38.67 2.17
CA PRO A 169 6.73 39.39 1.04
C PRO A 169 7.63 40.45 0.42
N ASP A 170 8.60 40.99 1.16
CA ASP A 170 9.50 42.03 0.66
C ASP A 170 10.62 41.49 -0.23
N ASP A 171 10.88 40.18 -0.17
CA ASP A 171 11.79 39.49 -1.09
C ASP A 171 11.11 39.19 -2.45
N ARG A 172 9.84 39.60 -2.62
CA ARG A 172 9.00 39.29 -3.78
C ARG A 172 8.46 40.55 -4.44
N LEU A 173 8.13 40.39 -5.73
CA LEU A 173 7.67 41.49 -6.57
C LEU A 173 6.21 41.87 -6.28
N ALA A 174 5.85 43.12 -6.57
CA ALA A 174 4.46 43.52 -6.62
C ALA A 174 3.75 42.81 -7.79
N HIS A 175 2.45 42.57 -7.68
CA HIS A 175 1.66 41.91 -8.73
C HIS A 175 1.58 42.72 -10.04
N ASN A 176 1.82 44.03 -9.97
CA ASN A 176 1.86 44.97 -11.09
C ASN A 176 3.28 45.48 -11.37
N ASP A 177 4.30 44.69 -11.04
CA ASP A 177 5.68 45.06 -11.34
C ASP A 177 5.91 45.14 -12.85
N LYS A 178 6.53 46.24 -13.32
CA LYS A 178 6.75 46.49 -14.74
C LYS A 178 7.58 45.40 -15.42
N SER A 179 8.47 44.72 -14.70
CA SER A 179 9.26 43.62 -15.25
C SER A 179 8.40 42.38 -15.52
N ILE A 180 7.47 42.06 -14.62
CA ILE A 180 6.49 40.97 -14.80
C ILE A 180 5.56 41.30 -15.98
N GLU A 181 5.04 42.52 -16.05
CA GLU A 181 4.16 42.95 -17.15
C GLU A 181 4.88 42.92 -18.52
N ALA A 182 6.14 43.36 -18.55
CA ALA A 182 6.96 43.32 -19.76
C ALA A 182 7.24 41.88 -20.21
N GLU A 183 7.67 41.01 -19.29
CA GLU A 183 7.92 39.58 -19.57
C GLU A 183 6.65 38.87 -20.05
N HIS A 184 5.51 39.14 -19.42
CA HIS A 184 4.22 38.59 -19.80
C HIS A 184 3.79 39.05 -21.20
N ARG A 185 3.95 40.34 -21.50
CA ARG A 185 3.64 40.90 -22.82
C ARG A 185 4.57 40.38 -23.92
N GLU A 186 5.86 40.26 -23.63
CA GLU A 186 6.84 39.69 -24.57
C GLU A 186 6.52 38.22 -24.88
N ALA A 187 6.22 37.43 -23.86
CA ALA A 187 5.82 36.03 -24.03
C ALA A 187 4.54 35.89 -24.88
N ASN A 188 3.53 36.73 -24.62
CA ASN A 188 2.31 36.78 -25.43
C ASN A 188 2.60 37.14 -26.90
N ASN A 189 3.44 38.15 -27.15
CA ASN A 189 3.83 38.54 -28.50
C ASN A 189 4.58 37.40 -29.21
N SER A 190 5.52 36.74 -28.51
CA SER A 190 6.28 35.61 -29.05
C SER A 190 5.37 34.43 -29.43
N PHE A 191 4.39 34.10 -28.58
CA PHE A 191 3.38 33.08 -28.89
C PHE A 191 2.56 33.49 -30.11
N ARG A 192 2.02 34.72 -30.12
CA ARG A 192 1.25 35.26 -31.25
C ARG A 192 2.03 35.15 -32.55
N ASP A 193 3.24 35.70 -32.61
CA ASP A 193 4.03 35.80 -33.83
C ASP A 193 4.40 34.42 -34.37
N LYS A 194 4.80 33.49 -33.49
CA LYS A 194 5.11 32.10 -33.85
C LYS A 194 3.94 31.36 -34.50
N PHE A 195 2.72 31.59 -34.04
CA PHE A 195 1.53 30.87 -34.53
C PHE A 195 0.79 31.64 -35.65
N GLN A 196 0.87 32.96 -35.68
CA GLN A 196 0.24 33.79 -36.72
C GLN A 196 0.88 33.60 -38.10
N GLU A 197 2.16 33.20 -38.17
CA GLU A 197 2.81 32.79 -39.42
C GLU A 197 2.19 31.53 -40.04
N ARG A 198 1.59 30.64 -39.23
CA ARG A 198 1.12 29.31 -39.66
C ARG A 198 -0.40 29.15 -39.61
N TYR A 199 -1.08 30.00 -38.86
CA TYR A 199 -2.52 29.92 -38.60
C TYR A 199 -3.17 31.29 -38.75
N LYS A 200 -4.42 31.31 -39.22
CA LYS A 200 -5.18 32.56 -39.36
C LYS A 200 -5.42 33.19 -37.99
N SER A 201 -5.47 34.52 -37.96
CA SER A 201 -5.89 35.28 -36.79
C SER A 201 -7.31 34.88 -36.38
N GLY A 202 -7.48 34.51 -35.11
CA GLY A 202 -8.75 34.04 -34.55
C GLY A 202 -8.93 34.51 -33.10
N TYR A 203 -9.96 34.00 -32.43
CA TYR A 203 -10.28 34.38 -31.05
C TYR A 203 -9.13 34.09 -30.06
N TRP A 204 -8.31 33.08 -30.35
CA TRP A 204 -7.13 32.72 -29.56
C TRP A 204 -6.16 33.89 -29.32
N ILE A 205 -6.10 34.88 -30.22
CA ILE A 205 -5.29 36.10 -30.02
C ILE A 205 -5.88 36.96 -28.90
N ASN A 206 -7.21 37.06 -28.80
CA ASN A 206 -7.86 37.81 -27.73
C ASN A 206 -7.56 37.19 -26.37
N LEU A 207 -7.55 35.85 -26.28
CA LEU A 207 -7.23 35.13 -25.04
C LEU A 207 -5.88 35.54 -24.47
N LEU A 208 -4.86 35.76 -25.33
CA LEU A 208 -3.52 36.15 -24.90
C LEU A 208 -3.47 37.49 -24.16
N TYR A 209 -4.33 38.44 -24.53
CA TYR A 209 -4.26 39.81 -24.01
C TYR A 209 -5.41 40.17 -23.07
N GLN A 210 -6.31 39.23 -22.81
CA GLN A 210 -7.40 39.42 -21.85
C GLN A 210 -6.96 39.00 -20.44
N THR A 211 -7.46 39.73 -19.44
CA THR A 211 -7.31 39.33 -18.04
C THR A 211 -8.08 38.02 -17.81
N PRO A 212 -7.46 37.02 -17.15
CA PRO A 212 -8.16 35.79 -16.79
C PRO A 212 -9.42 36.06 -15.95
N PRO A 213 -10.52 35.33 -16.18
CA PRO A 213 -11.77 35.51 -15.43
C PRO A 213 -11.66 35.35 -13.92
N TYR A 214 -10.76 34.50 -13.44
CA TYR A 214 -10.61 34.22 -12.01
C TYR A 214 -9.81 35.29 -11.23
N ASP A 215 -9.20 36.26 -11.91
CA ASP A 215 -8.50 37.40 -11.26
C ASP A 215 -9.46 38.51 -10.80
N ILE A 216 -10.70 38.50 -11.29
CA ILE A 216 -11.65 39.57 -11.02
C ILE A 216 -12.34 39.38 -9.67
N THR A 217 -12.52 40.48 -8.93
CA THR A 217 -13.27 40.50 -7.67
C THR A 217 -14.55 41.32 -7.74
N ALA A 218 -14.72 42.14 -8.79
CA ALA A 218 -15.90 42.97 -8.98
C ALA A 218 -17.16 42.10 -9.18
N GLY A 219 -18.23 42.40 -8.44
CA GLY A 219 -19.48 41.63 -8.43
C GLY A 219 -19.55 40.51 -7.38
N SER A 220 -18.42 40.07 -6.83
CA SER A 220 -18.39 38.99 -5.81
C SER A 220 -19.18 39.32 -4.55
N LYS A 221 -19.08 40.56 -4.05
CA LYS A 221 -19.79 41.03 -2.86
C LYS A 221 -21.31 40.98 -3.02
N ASP A 222 -21.81 41.30 -4.21
CA ASP A 222 -23.25 41.28 -4.50
C ASP A 222 -23.81 39.85 -4.53
N LEU A 223 -22.94 38.85 -4.72
CA LEU A 223 -23.25 37.42 -4.65
C LEU A 223 -23.05 36.83 -3.24
N GLY A 224 -22.69 37.64 -2.25
CA GLY A 224 -22.35 37.18 -0.91
C GLY A 224 -21.01 36.41 -0.82
N ILE A 225 -20.18 36.47 -1.85
CA ILE A 225 -18.89 35.78 -1.92
C ILE A 225 -17.79 36.74 -1.47
N ASN A 226 -17.17 36.47 -0.32
CA ASN A 226 -16.07 37.29 0.18
C ASN A 226 -14.71 36.78 -0.32
N MET A 227 -14.19 37.37 -1.39
CA MET A 227 -12.90 36.97 -1.97
C MET A 227 -11.69 37.67 -1.33
N GLY A 228 -11.87 38.44 -0.25
CA GLY A 228 -10.75 39.05 0.49
C GLY A 228 -9.88 40.06 -0.29
N GLY A 229 -10.32 40.54 -1.45
CA GLY A 229 -9.58 41.50 -2.29
C GLY A 229 -8.25 40.95 -2.80
N LYS A 230 -7.17 41.13 -2.03
CA LYS A 230 -5.82 40.61 -2.35
C LYS A 230 -5.71 39.08 -2.18
N ALA A 231 -6.64 38.46 -1.46
CA ALA A 231 -6.67 37.02 -1.21
C ALA A 231 -7.51 36.23 -2.22
N HIS A 232 -8.01 36.85 -3.30
CA HIS A 232 -8.93 36.21 -4.25
C HIS A 232 -8.38 34.91 -4.84
N ARG A 233 -7.05 34.81 -4.97
CA ARG A 233 -6.34 33.62 -5.41
C ARG A 233 -6.67 32.38 -4.61
N MET A 234 -6.88 32.52 -3.30
CA MET A 234 -7.26 31.42 -2.43
C MET A 234 -8.67 30.89 -2.77
N TYR A 235 -9.59 31.78 -3.13
CA TYR A 235 -11.02 31.50 -3.29
C TYR A 235 -11.43 31.04 -4.69
N THR A 236 -10.51 31.01 -5.66
CA THR A 236 -10.82 30.59 -7.03
C THR A 236 -9.92 29.44 -7.46
N LEU A 237 -10.50 28.41 -8.08
CA LEU A 237 -9.74 27.24 -8.54
C LEU A 237 -8.75 27.58 -9.64
N GLY A 238 -8.93 28.70 -10.35
CA GLY A 238 -7.99 29.16 -11.38
C GLY A 238 -6.56 29.38 -10.87
N HIS A 239 -6.38 29.80 -9.62
CA HIS A 239 -5.04 29.97 -9.02
C HIS A 239 -4.56 28.75 -8.23
N ASP A 240 -5.38 27.71 -8.07
CA ASP A 240 -4.93 26.46 -7.44
C ASP A 240 -3.87 25.80 -8.32
N PRO A 241 -2.64 25.51 -7.85
CA PRO A 241 -1.57 25.00 -8.70
C PRO A 241 -1.83 23.65 -9.39
N ILE A 242 -2.84 22.88 -8.93
CA ILE A 242 -3.24 21.61 -9.55
C ILE A 242 -4.56 21.79 -10.30
N LEU A 243 -5.61 22.25 -9.61
CA LEU A 243 -6.95 22.36 -10.18
C LEU A 243 -7.05 23.46 -11.23
N GLY A 244 -6.24 24.52 -11.16
CA GLY A 244 -6.30 25.62 -12.10
C GLY A 244 -5.79 25.27 -13.50
N TRP A 245 -5.02 24.20 -13.68
CA TRP A 245 -4.76 23.68 -15.04
C TRP A 245 -6.04 23.24 -15.75
N LEU A 246 -7.00 22.69 -15.01
CA LEU A 246 -8.31 22.33 -15.54
C LEU A 246 -9.27 23.52 -15.50
N PHE A 247 -9.54 24.05 -14.32
CA PHE A 247 -10.56 25.07 -14.10
C PHE A 247 -10.12 26.45 -14.57
N GLY A 248 -8.87 26.84 -14.40
CA GLY A 248 -8.33 28.11 -14.89
C GLY A 248 -8.30 28.16 -16.42
N THR A 249 -7.83 27.10 -17.08
CA THR A 249 -7.93 26.96 -18.55
C THR A 249 -9.37 27.00 -19.03
N ALA A 250 -10.28 26.28 -18.37
CA ALA A 250 -11.71 26.28 -18.72
C ALA A 250 -12.34 27.67 -18.53
N ASN A 251 -12.00 28.35 -17.44
CA ASN A 251 -12.41 29.71 -17.14
C ASN A 251 -11.95 30.69 -18.24
N ILE A 252 -10.66 30.66 -18.63
CA ILE A 252 -10.12 31.47 -19.74
C ILE A 252 -10.88 31.23 -21.06
N LEU A 253 -11.21 29.97 -21.37
CA LEU A 253 -11.93 29.64 -22.61
C LEU A 253 -13.38 30.12 -22.64
N THR A 254 -14.05 30.15 -21.49
CA THR A 254 -15.51 30.28 -21.41
C THR A 254 -15.98 31.58 -20.75
N ASP A 255 -15.06 32.43 -20.31
CA ASP A 255 -15.39 33.59 -19.49
C ASP A 255 -16.27 33.21 -18.28
N CYS A 256 -15.93 32.08 -17.64
CA CYS A 256 -16.51 31.67 -16.37
C CYS A 256 -15.47 31.85 -15.24
N ILE A 257 -15.92 31.94 -14.00
CA ILE A 257 -15.08 31.90 -12.79
C ILE A 257 -15.52 30.77 -11.89
N THR A 258 -14.60 29.86 -11.56
CA THR A 258 -14.86 28.74 -10.64
C THR A 258 -14.29 29.03 -9.26
N PHE A 259 -15.14 29.04 -8.25
CA PHE A 259 -14.75 29.20 -6.85
C PHE A 259 -14.27 27.89 -6.23
N ASN A 260 -13.55 27.99 -5.11
CA ASN A 260 -13.07 26.83 -4.33
C ASN A 260 -14.20 25.90 -3.83
N SER A 261 -15.44 26.39 -3.78
CA SER A 261 -16.66 25.61 -3.53
C SER A 261 -17.21 24.88 -4.75
N PHE A 262 -16.52 24.95 -5.90
CA PHE A 262 -16.97 24.49 -7.22
C PHE A 262 -18.20 25.22 -7.79
N ALA A 263 -18.68 26.27 -7.12
CA ALA A 263 -19.64 27.19 -7.70
C ALA A 263 -19.00 27.89 -8.91
N ASN A 264 -19.73 27.98 -10.02
CA ASN A 264 -19.22 28.53 -11.27
C ASN A 264 -20.19 29.58 -11.83
N HIS A 265 -19.66 30.76 -12.15
CA HIS A 265 -20.44 31.92 -12.55
C HIS A 265 -19.92 32.53 -13.86
N ARG A 266 -20.80 33.14 -14.64
CA ARG A 266 -20.41 33.87 -15.86
C ARG A 266 -19.74 35.20 -15.49
N VAL A 267 -18.66 35.53 -16.19
CA VAL A 267 -17.99 36.83 -16.16
C VAL A 267 -18.35 37.59 -17.43
N SER A 268 -18.99 38.75 -17.28
CA SER A 268 -19.17 39.67 -18.40
C SER A 268 -17.96 40.57 -18.54
N ARG A 269 -17.48 40.79 -19.77
CA ARG A 269 -16.40 41.74 -20.09
C ARG A 269 -16.92 43.11 -20.57
N VAL A 270 -18.24 43.25 -20.73
CA VAL A 270 -18.90 44.46 -21.22
C VAL A 270 -20.07 44.81 -20.32
N ASP A 271 -20.23 46.10 -20.03
CA ASP A 271 -21.40 46.61 -19.33
C ASP A 271 -22.62 46.57 -20.27
N PRO A 272 -23.69 45.83 -19.92
CA PRO A 272 -24.82 45.63 -20.83
C PRO A 272 -25.64 46.91 -21.08
N LEU A 273 -25.55 47.92 -20.20
CA LEU A 273 -26.29 49.17 -20.31
C LEU A 273 -25.53 50.26 -21.07
N THR A 274 -24.20 50.27 -20.94
CA THR A 274 -23.35 51.35 -21.50
C THR A 274 -22.43 50.88 -22.63
N SER A 275 -22.39 49.58 -22.91
CA SER A 275 -21.46 48.93 -23.87
C SER A 275 -19.98 49.24 -23.61
N LYS A 276 -19.63 49.76 -22.42
CA LYS A 276 -18.25 50.03 -22.02
C LYS A 276 -17.57 48.76 -21.53
N LYS A 277 -16.26 48.66 -21.72
CA LYS A 277 -15.46 47.55 -21.15
C LYS A 277 -15.55 47.59 -19.64
N LYS A 278 -16.13 46.56 -19.04
CA LYS A 278 -16.28 46.40 -17.60
C LYS A 278 -16.34 44.91 -17.31
N MET A 279 -15.33 44.41 -16.59
CA MET A 279 -15.26 43.01 -16.21
C MET A 279 -15.95 42.83 -14.86
N ILE A 280 -16.98 41.98 -14.78
CA ILE A 280 -17.77 41.76 -13.58
C ILE A 280 -18.28 40.32 -13.49
N ILE A 281 -18.25 39.73 -12.29
CA ILE A 281 -18.89 38.45 -12.00
C ILE A 281 -20.40 38.68 -11.96
N THR A 282 -21.14 37.89 -12.73
CA THR A 282 -22.60 38.00 -12.81
C THR A 282 -23.29 36.99 -11.90
N ALA A 283 -24.58 37.20 -11.64
CA ALA A 283 -25.41 36.23 -10.92
C ALA A 283 -25.75 34.97 -11.74
N GLU A 284 -25.40 34.93 -13.03
CA GLU A 284 -25.62 33.76 -13.89
C GLU A 284 -24.71 32.61 -13.45
N GLN A 285 -25.33 31.59 -12.86
CA GLN A 285 -24.65 30.32 -12.56
C GLN A 285 -24.57 29.49 -13.83
N VAL A 286 -23.36 29.01 -14.13
CA VAL A 286 -23.09 28.15 -15.28
C VAL A 286 -22.71 26.77 -14.75
N PRO A 287 -23.56 25.74 -14.90
CA PRO A 287 -23.21 24.39 -14.48
C PRO A 287 -21.87 23.93 -15.08
N LEU A 288 -21.07 23.19 -14.32
CA LEU A 288 -19.75 22.72 -14.81
C LEU A 288 -19.87 21.91 -16.11
N THR A 289 -20.95 21.12 -16.26
CA THR A 289 -21.24 20.39 -17.50
C THR A 289 -21.44 21.31 -18.70
N MET A 290 -22.10 22.46 -18.51
CA MET A 290 -22.28 23.48 -19.53
C MET A 290 -20.95 24.18 -19.83
N MET A 291 -20.17 24.55 -18.82
CA MET A 291 -18.84 25.13 -19.01
C MET A 291 -17.93 24.20 -19.83
N PHE A 292 -17.87 22.90 -19.52
CA PHE A 292 -17.05 21.96 -20.28
C PHE A 292 -17.57 21.73 -21.70
N LYS A 293 -18.89 21.79 -21.92
CA LYS A 293 -19.46 21.80 -23.27
C LYS A 293 -19.01 23.05 -24.05
N GLU A 294 -19.04 24.22 -23.44
CA GLU A 294 -18.55 25.46 -24.06
C GLU A 294 -17.03 25.40 -24.33
N CYS A 295 -16.24 24.82 -23.42
CA CYS A 295 -14.82 24.55 -23.69
C CYS A 295 -14.67 23.69 -24.95
N TYR A 296 -15.45 22.63 -25.10
CA TYR A 296 -15.44 21.78 -26.29
C TYR A 296 -15.80 22.57 -27.56
N ASP A 297 -16.86 23.38 -27.51
CA ASP A 297 -17.29 24.22 -28.62
C ASP A 297 -16.19 25.25 -29.00
N MET A 298 -15.51 25.84 -28.02
CA MET A 298 -14.37 26.75 -28.22
C MET A 298 -13.17 26.05 -28.85
N CYS A 299 -12.83 24.84 -28.39
CA CYS A 299 -11.76 24.02 -28.96
C CYS A 299 -12.07 23.61 -30.42
N ARG A 300 -13.35 23.41 -30.75
CA ARG A 300 -13.79 23.10 -32.12
C ARG A 300 -13.80 24.32 -33.03
N ALA A 301 -14.14 25.48 -32.49
CA ALA A 301 -14.19 26.73 -33.25
C ALA A 301 -12.81 27.13 -33.78
N ASP A 302 -11.75 26.93 -32.98
CA ASP A 302 -10.38 27.15 -33.41
C ASP A 302 -9.40 26.23 -32.66
N LYS A 303 -8.54 25.53 -33.42
CA LYS A 303 -7.52 24.61 -32.90
C LYS A 303 -6.51 25.30 -31.97
N LEU A 304 -6.34 26.63 -32.08
CA LEU A 304 -5.44 27.40 -31.24
C LEU A 304 -6.06 27.91 -29.94
N ASN A 305 -7.38 27.83 -29.75
CA ASN A 305 -8.03 28.33 -28.53
C ASN A 305 -7.52 27.60 -27.27
N LEU A 306 -7.47 26.27 -27.29
CA LEU A 306 -6.99 25.49 -26.15
C LEU A 306 -5.48 25.68 -25.88
N PRO A 307 -4.57 25.56 -26.87
CA PRO A 307 -3.17 25.89 -26.67
C PRO A 307 -2.94 27.30 -26.12
N ALA A 308 -3.67 28.30 -26.62
CA ALA A 308 -3.58 29.67 -26.13
C ALA A 308 -4.07 29.80 -24.68
N ALA A 309 -5.19 29.17 -24.32
CA ALA A 309 -5.70 29.20 -22.95
C ALA A 309 -4.75 28.52 -21.95
N ILE A 310 -4.19 27.35 -22.30
CA ILE A 310 -3.18 26.66 -21.49
C ILE A 310 -1.92 27.53 -21.34
N PHE A 311 -1.50 28.19 -22.42
CA PHE A 311 -0.36 29.09 -22.41
C PHE A 311 -0.59 30.30 -21.48
N VAL A 312 -1.77 30.94 -21.57
CA VAL A 312 -2.16 32.05 -20.70
C VAL A 312 -2.20 31.61 -19.24
N GLN A 313 -2.77 30.43 -18.94
CA GLN A 313 -2.75 29.85 -17.59
C GLN A 313 -1.31 29.68 -17.06
N ALA A 314 -0.41 29.15 -17.90
CA ALA A 314 0.99 28.94 -17.54
C ALA A 314 1.73 30.24 -17.24
N LEU A 315 1.53 31.28 -18.08
CA LEU A 315 2.10 32.59 -17.86
C LEU A 315 1.55 33.24 -16.58
N HIS A 316 0.26 33.07 -16.33
CA HIS A 316 -0.39 33.64 -15.16
C HIS A 316 0.15 33.03 -13.86
N TYR A 317 0.37 31.71 -13.80
CA TYR A 317 1.09 31.10 -12.67
C TYR A 317 2.51 31.63 -12.51
N LYS A 318 3.24 31.78 -13.62
CA LYS A 318 4.62 32.27 -13.60
C LYS A 318 4.71 33.69 -13.04
N SER A 319 3.74 34.56 -13.36
CA SER A 319 3.67 35.88 -12.76
C SER A 319 3.32 35.79 -11.28
N ASP A 320 2.30 35.02 -10.91
CA ASP A 320 1.77 34.98 -9.55
C ASP A 320 2.74 34.39 -8.52
N ILE A 321 3.48 33.34 -8.89
CA ILE A 321 4.37 32.62 -7.97
C ILE A 321 5.48 33.51 -7.40
N LYS A 322 5.87 34.57 -8.13
CA LYS A 322 6.93 35.52 -7.72
C LYS A 322 6.40 36.74 -6.97
N THR A 323 5.08 36.83 -6.75
CA THR A 323 4.46 37.98 -6.11
C THR A 323 4.40 37.87 -4.59
N LYS A 324 4.17 39.00 -3.93
CA LYS A 324 4.01 39.12 -2.47
C LYS A 324 2.96 38.20 -1.83
N MET A 325 1.98 37.69 -2.60
CA MET A 325 0.99 36.72 -2.09
C MET A 325 1.28 35.28 -2.52
N GLY A 326 2.06 35.07 -3.59
CA GLY A 326 2.29 33.73 -4.14
C GLY A 326 1.02 33.03 -4.61
N LEU A 327 1.10 31.71 -4.74
CA LEU A 327 -0.01 30.82 -5.10
C LEU A 327 -0.45 29.99 -3.89
N PRO A 328 -1.75 29.71 -3.71
CA PRO A 328 -2.24 28.96 -2.56
C PRO A 328 -1.65 27.53 -2.52
N VAL A 329 -1.66 26.94 -1.32
CA VAL A 329 -1.33 25.53 -1.13
C VAL A 329 -2.28 24.68 -1.99
N PRO A 330 -1.77 23.80 -2.88
CA PRO A 330 -2.61 23.07 -3.81
C PRO A 330 -3.69 22.24 -3.11
N LEU A 331 -4.88 22.25 -3.68
CA LEU A 331 -6.11 21.57 -3.25
C LEU A 331 -6.68 22.04 -1.92
N LEU A 332 -5.88 22.70 -1.07
CA LEU A 332 -6.22 22.93 0.33
C LEU A 332 -7.46 23.81 0.49
N SER A 333 -7.63 24.82 -0.36
CA SER A 333 -8.78 25.73 -0.28
C SER A 333 -10.11 25.04 -0.61
N SER A 334 -10.09 23.95 -1.37
CA SER A 334 -11.29 23.16 -1.71
C SER A 334 -11.64 22.16 -0.62
N PHE A 335 -10.66 21.67 0.13
CA PHE A 335 -10.86 20.72 1.22
C PHE A 335 -11.11 21.38 2.57
N ASN A 336 -10.40 22.47 2.87
CA ASN A 336 -10.48 23.20 4.12
C ASN A 336 -10.11 24.68 3.92
N GLU A 337 -11.09 25.46 3.50
CA GLU A 337 -10.98 26.91 3.27
C GLU A 337 -10.40 27.66 4.48
N ASN A 338 -10.90 27.38 5.68
CA ASN A 338 -10.48 28.08 6.90
C ASN A 338 -8.99 27.88 7.20
N PHE A 339 -8.49 26.66 7.01
CA PHE A 339 -7.07 26.36 7.21
C PHE A 339 -6.22 26.91 6.05
N ALA A 340 -6.71 26.82 4.82
CA ALA A 340 -6.05 27.41 3.65
C ALA A 340 -5.89 28.93 3.79
N SER A 341 -6.93 29.63 4.26
CA SER A 341 -6.89 31.09 4.49
C SER A 341 -5.78 31.43 5.49
N LYS A 342 -5.75 30.75 6.64
CA LYS A 342 -4.77 31.03 7.69
C LYS A 342 -3.34 30.87 7.20
N LEU A 343 -3.04 29.76 6.51
CA LEU A 343 -1.71 29.54 5.93
C LEU A 343 -1.35 30.61 4.88
N TYR A 344 -2.30 30.95 4.02
CA TYR A 344 -2.09 31.92 2.96
C TYR A 344 -1.86 33.34 3.51
N ASP A 345 -2.61 33.72 4.54
CA ASP A 345 -2.47 34.99 5.27
C ASP A 345 -1.14 35.06 6.04
N GLU A 346 -0.63 33.92 6.52
CA GLU A 346 0.69 33.78 7.13
C GLU A 346 1.83 33.70 6.10
N HIS A 347 1.56 33.91 4.80
CA HIS A 347 2.54 33.82 3.72
C HIS A 347 3.20 32.44 3.58
N TYR A 348 2.40 31.38 3.77
CA TYR A 348 2.77 30.01 3.42
C TYR A 348 2.08 29.60 2.12
N ASP A 349 2.87 29.46 1.05
CA ASP A 349 2.38 29.24 -0.31
C ASP A 349 2.80 27.88 -0.90
N ALA A 350 2.46 27.66 -2.17
CA ALA A 350 2.83 26.44 -2.89
C ALA A 350 4.35 26.18 -2.92
N LEU A 351 5.19 27.21 -2.95
CA LEU A 351 6.65 27.07 -2.93
C LEU A 351 7.17 26.68 -1.55
N CYS A 352 6.59 27.24 -0.48
CA CYS A 352 6.87 26.81 0.89
C CYS A 352 6.54 25.32 1.07
N LEU A 353 5.35 24.87 0.60
CA LEU A 353 4.99 23.45 0.62
C LEU A 353 5.99 22.61 -0.18
N ALA A 354 6.33 23.01 -1.40
CA ALA A 354 7.25 22.26 -2.26
C ALA A 354 8.64 22.12 -1.62
N ARG A 355 9.15 23.17 -0.98
CA ARG A 355 10.39 23.16 -0.20
C ARG A 355 10.27 22.18 0.98
N ASP A 356 9.21 22.27 1.76
CA ASP A 356 9.02 21.43 2.94
C ASP A 356 8.87 19.95 2.59
N MET A 357 8.11 19.64 1.53
CA MET A 357 8.00 18.29 0.98
C MET A 357 9.34 17.73 0.51
N LYS A 358 10.19 18.56 -0.10
CA LYS A 358 11.55 18.15 -0.49
C LYS A 358 12.41 17.80 0.73
N ILE A 359 12.30 18.57 1.81
CA ILE A 359 13.01 18.32 3.07
C ILE A 359 12.53 17.02 3.72
N VAL A 360 11.20 16.82 3.79
CA VAL A 360 10.59 15.57 4.28
C VAL A 360 11.05 14.37 3.46
N GLY A 361 11.02 14.47 2.12
CA GLY A 361 11.46 13.41 1.22
C GLY A 361 12.94 13.08 1.37
N ALA A 362 13.81 14.09 1.48
CA ALA A 362 15.23 13.89 1.75
C ALA A 362 15.45 13.18 3.08
N SER A 363 14.71 13.56 4.12
CA SER A 363 14.78 12.92 5.44
C SER A 363 14.37 11.44 5.40
N PHE A 364 13.32 11.10 4.65
CA PHE A 364 12.90 9.72 4.41
C PHE A 364 14.00 8.90 3.70
N ILE A 365 14.60 9.45 2.65
CA ILE A 365 15.69 8.78 1.90
C ILE A 365 16.90 8.52 2.82
N ILE A 366 17.28 9.49 3.66
CA ILE A 366 18.37 9.31 4.62
C ILE A 366 18.06 8.17 5.60
N SER A 367 16.83 8.08 6.12
CA SER A 367 16.41 6.95 6.96
C SER A 367 16.57 5.61 6.24
N LYS A 368 16.14 5.52 4.98
CA LYS A 368 16.32 4.30 4.17
C LYS A 368 17.78 3.94 3.94
N VAL A 369 18.66 4.92 3.74
CA VAL A 369 20.11 4.66 3.62
C VAL A 369 20.67 4.08 4.92
N ILE A 370 20.26 4.61 6.09
CA ILE A 370 20.66 4.03 7.39
C ILE A 370 20.16 2.59 7.49
N ASP A 371 18.90 2.31 7.14
CA ASP A 371 18.35 0.95 7.18
C ASP A 371 19.09 -0.01 6.24
N ILE A 372 19.46 0.43 5.04
CA ILE A 372 20.25 -0.35 4.09
C ILE A 372 21.63 -0.67 4.68
N ILE A 373 22.30 0.32 5.28
CA ILE A 373 23.60 0.12 5.93
C ILE A 373 23.48 -0.91 7.05
N ILE A 374 22.48 -0.77 7.93
CA ILE A 374 22.23 -1.74 9.02
C ILE A 374 21.91 -3.12 8.46
N THR A 375 21.06 -3.22 7.44
CA THR A 375 20.69 -4.50 6.80
C THR A 375 21.92 -5.22 6.25
N LEU A 376 22.72 -4.51 5.45
CA LEU A 376 23.91 -5.07 4.83
C LEU A 376 24.96 -5.48 5.88
N THR A 377 25.25 -4.58 6.83
CA THR A 377 26.27 -4.83 7.84
C THR A 377 25.86 -5.92 8.82
N HIS A 378 24.60 -5.97 9.25
CA HIS A 378 24.07 -7.07 10.06
C HIS A 378 24.11 -8.38 9.30
N GLY A 379 23.70 -8.39 8.03
CA GLY A 379 23.74 -9.58 7.16
C GLY A 379 25.12 -10.23 7.03
N LEU A 380 26.22 -9.47 7.15
CA LEU A 380 27.58 -10.00 7.14
C LEU A 380 27.93 -10.85 8.37
N PHE A 381 27.14 -10.79 9.44
CA PHE A 381 27.33 -11.57 10.66
C PHE A 381 26.47 -12.84 10.70
N ASN A 382 25.80 -13.17 9.59
CA ASN A 382 25.16 -14.47 9.47
C ASN A 382 26.23 -15.56 9.21
N ASN A 383 26.47 -16.41 10.21
CA ASN A 383 27.43 -17.52 10.13
C ASN A 383 26.85 -18.80 9.49
N ASP A 384 25.75 -18.68 8.75
CA ASP A 384 24.98 -19.79 8.14
C ASP A 384 24.41 -20.84 9.13
N GLU A 385 24.50 -20.61 10.45
CA GLU A 385 23.84 -21.42 11.48
C GLU A 385 22.31 -21.36 11.38
N VAL A 386 21.79 -20.26 10.83
CA VAL A 386 20.36 -19.99 10.65
C VAL A 386 20.13 -19.64 9.19
N SER A 387 19.00 -20.07 8.62
CA SER A 387 18.66 -19.72 7.24
C SER A 387 18.64 -18.21 7.04
N LYS A 388 18.98 -17.76 5.84
CA LYS A 388 19.06 -16.33 5.51
C LYS A 388 17.74 -15.60 5.78
N GLU A 389 16.61 -16.25 5.53
CA GLU A 389 15.27 -15.69 5.75
C GLU A 389 14.95 -15.51 7.24
N LEU A 390 15.29 -16.49 8.08
CA LEU A 390 15.13 -16.39 9.54
C LEU A 390 16.11 -15.35 10.14
N TYR A 391 17.31 -15.21 9.56
CA TYR A 391 18.23 -14.14 9.93
C TYR A 391 17.73 -12.76 9.49
N GLU A 392 17.08 -12.66 8.32
CA GLU A 392 16.43 -11.43 7.86
C GLU A 392 15.28 -11.01 8.79
N VAL A 393 14.53 -11.96 9.36
CA VAL A 393 13.54 -11.66 10.42
C VAL A 393 14.19 -10.94 11.60
N ARG A 394 15.38 -11.35 12.04
CA ARG A 394 16.12 -10.67 13.12
C ARG A 394 16.50 -9.24 12.72
N THR A 395 17.04 -9.07 11.51
CA THR A 395 17.38 -7.75 10.94
C THR A 395 16.16 -6.82 10.93
N ARG A 396 15.02 -7.29 10.45
CA ARG A 396 13.78 -6.51 10.38
C ARG A 396 13.24 -6.16 11.76
N LYS A 397 13.33 -7.05 12.75
CA LYS A 397 13.02 -6.71 14.15
C LYS A 397 13.91 -5.58 14.67
N ILE A 398 15.22 -5.61 14.39
CA ILE A 398 16.16 -4.55 14.76
C ILE A 398 15.75 -3.21 14.13
N LEU A 399 15.46 -3.20 12.82
CA LEU A 399 15.04 -2.00 12.10
C LEU A 399 13.71 -1.45 12.63
N LEU A 400 12.72 -2.33 12.87
CA LEU A 400 11.41 -1.94 13.36
C LEU A 400 11.50 -1.32 14.76
N ILE A 401 12.26 -1.91 15.68
CA ILE A 401 12.43 -1.38 17.04
C ILE A 401 13.20 -0.05 17.01
N SER A 402 14.34 0.01 16.31
CA SER A 402 15.14 1.24 16.22
C SER A 402 14.35 2.40 15.61
N ASN A 403 13.62 2.15 14.51
CA ASN A 403 12.82 3.18 13.85
C ASN A 403 11.65 3.63 14.71
N SER A 404 11.02 2.71 15.44
CA SER A 404 9.97 3.03 16.40
C SER A 404 10.48 3.92 17.54
N ILE A 405 11.67 3.65 18.08
CA ILE A 405 12.31 4.48 19.11
C ILE A 405 12.63 5.87 18.56
N ALA A 406 13.23 5.96 17.38
CA ALA A 406 13.58 7.24 16.75
C ALA A 406 12.34 8.09 16.43
N SER A 407 11.31 7.48 15.86
CA SER A 407 10.03 8.14 15.58
C SER A 407 9.31 8.61 16.85
N SER A 408 9.27 7.77 17.87
CA SER A 408 8.71 8.17 19.17
C SER A 408 9.50 9.34 19.76
N SER A 409 10.83 9.33 19.62
CA SER A 409 11.70 10.41 20.11
C SER A 409 11.45 11.74 19.41
N THR A 410 11.27 11.75 18.07
CA THR A 410 10.95 12.99 17.34
C THR A 410 9.58 13.54 17.71
N ILE A 411 8.59 12.66 17.89
CA ILE A 411 7.23 13.04 18.29
C ILE A 411 7.26 13.64 19.69
N ILE A 412 7.92 12.97 20.65
CA ILE A 412 8.06 13.47 22.03
C ILE A 412 8.78 14.83 22.04
N ASN A 413 9.89 14.98 21.32
CA ASN A 413 10.61 16.25 21.21
C ASN A 413 9.71 17.37 20.68
N THR A 414 8.89 17.07 19.66
CA THR A 414 7.93 18.01 19.08
C THR A 414 6.86 18.41 20.10
N LEU A 415 6.31 17.46 20.85
CA LEU A 415 5.29 17.72 21.87
C LEU A 415 5.83 18.54 23.06
N ILE A 416 7.03 18.21 23.53
CA ILE A 416 7.69 18.93 24.63
C ILE A 416 8.00 20.37 24.23
N THR A 417 8.56 20.55 23.03
CA THR A 417 8.97 21.88 22.54
C THR A 417 7.83 22.69 21.95
N LYS A 418 6.67 22.06 21.69
CA LYS A 418 5.50 22.64 21.02
C LYS A 418 5.84 23.26 19.65
N ASP A 419 6.83 22.69 18.95
CA ASP A 419 7.30 23.18 17.66
C ASP A 419 7.26 22.05 16.61
N LEU A 420 6.21 22.06 15.79
CA LEU A 420 5.99 21.07 14.73
C LEU A 420 7.11 21.02 13.69
N ARG A 421 7.90 22.09 13.55
CA ARG A 421 9.04 22.13 12.62
C ARG A 421 10.18 21.19 13.06
N LYS A 422 10.17 20.73 14.32
CA LYS A 422 11.14 19.76 14.82
C LYS A 422 10.75 18.31 14.53
N LEU A 423 9.55 18.08 13.99
CA LEU A 423 9.07 16.75 13.69
C LEU A 423 9.71 16.22 12.40
N ASP A 424 10.44 15.12 12.53
CA ASP A 424 11.02 14.41 11.40
C ASP A 424 9.98 13.52 10.72
N ILE A 425 9.11 14.14 9.92
CA ILE A 425 8.04 13.45 9.19
C ILE A 425 8.61 12.36 8.27
N GLY A 426 9.77 12.60 7.65
CA GLY A 426 10.40 11.61 6.77
C GLY A 426 10.81 10.34 7.52
N GLY A 427 11.35 10.46 8.73
CA GLY A 427 11.64 9.33 9.61
C GLY A 427 10.39 8.60 10.10
N VAL A 428 9.32 9.33 10.40
CA VAL A 428 8.02 8.75 10.78
C VAL A 428 7.43 7.93 9.63
N LEU A 429 7.44 8.46 8.39
CA LEU A 429 6.99 7.74 7.21
C LEU A 429 7.80 6.47 6.96
N ASN A 430 9.11 6.52 7.20
CA ASN A 430 9.96 5.33 7.12
C ASN A 430 9.51 4.23 8.09
N THR A 431 9.23 4.62 9.34
CA THR A 431 8.78 3.71 10.40
C THR A 431 7.42 3.11 10.09
N ILE A 432 6.48 3.90 9.58
CA ILE A 432 5.19 3.41 9.09
C ILE A 432 5.40 2.36 8.00
N GLY A 433 6.32 2.62 7.06
CA GLY A 433 6.69 1.64 6.04
C GLY A 433 7.12 0.30 6.65
N HIS A 434 8.03 0.31 7.63
CA HIS A 434 8.45 -0.89 8.35
C HIS A 434 7.30 -1.60 9.07
N LEU A 435 6.40 -0.85 9.71
CA LEU A 435 5.23 -1.42 10.39
C LEU A 435 4.36 -2.25 9.44
N PHE A 436 4.23 -1.85 8.17
CA PHE A 436 3.49 -2.62 7.17
C PHE A 436 4.32 -3.71 6.51
N THR A 437 5.53 -3.41 6.06
CA THR A 437 6.33 -4.35 5.25
C THR A 437 7.01 -5.42 6.08
N ASP A 438 7.58 -5.06 7.22
CA ASP A 438 8.38 -5.99 8.03
C ASP A 438 7.48 -6.93 8.81
N ILE A 439 6.38 -6.42 9.37
CA ILE A 439 5.40 -7.27 10.06
C ILE A 439 4.85 -8.31 9.10
N ARG A 440 4.46 -7.91 7.89
CA ARG A 440 3.97 -8.85 6.86
C ARG A 440 5.02 -9.90 6.50
N PHE A 441 6.27 -9.49 6.33
CA PHE A 441 7.37 -10.42 6.05
C PHE A 441 7.57 -11.42 7.19
N ILE A 442 7.62 -10.94 8.44
CA ILE A 442 7.81 -11.80 9.62
C ILE A 442 6.68 -12.80 9.76
N PHE A 443 5.43 -12.39 9.55
CA PHE A 443 4.29 -13.31 9.56
C PHE A 443 4.38 -14.36 8.46
N LYS A 444 4.73 -13.95 7.23
CA LYS A 444 4.92 -14.87 6.12
C LYS A 444 5.99 -15.94 6.43
N ILE A 445 7.17 -15.52 6.90
CA ILE A 445 8.24 -16.47 7.25
C ILE A 445 7.84 -17.36 8.44
N LYS A 446 7.05 -16.85 9.39
CA LYS A 446 6.52 -17.65 10.50
C LYS A 446 5.55 -18.72 9.99
N GLU A 447 4.65 -18.36 9.08
CA GLU A 447 3.69 -19.29 8.46
C GLU A 447 4.43 -20.40 7.68
N GLU A 448 5.33 -20.03 6.77
CA GLU A 448 6.15 -20.98 6.00
C GLU A 448 6.98 -21.90 6.91
N PHE A 449 7.50 -21.38 8.03
CA PHE A 449 8.22 -22.18 9.01
C PHE A 449 7.30 -23.20 9.70
N ILE A 450 6.11 -22.78 10.13
CA ILE A 450 5.15 -23.66 10.81
C ILE A 450 4.67 -24.76 9.86
N GLU A 451 4.29 -24.41 8.63
CA GLU A 451 3.86 -25.37 7.61
C GLU A 451 4.95 -26.39 7.30
N SER A 452 6.21 -25.93 7.20
CA SER A 452 7.36 -26.81 6.96
C SER A 452 7.58 -27.80 8.09
N GLU A 453 7.56 -27.35 9.36
CA GLU A 453 7.74 -28.23 10.50
C GLU A 453 6.58 -29.25 10.63
N ILE A 454 5.33 -28.84 10.41
CA ILE A 454 4.17 -29.75 10.37
C ILE A 454 4.33 -30.77 9.24
N SER A 455 4.71 -30.33 8.04
CA SER A 455 4.91 -31.23 6.90
C SER A 455 6.04 -32.24 7.14
N ASN A 456 7.11 -31.82 7.80
CA ASN A 456 8.23 -32.71 8.17
C ASN A 456 7.80 -33.72 9.23
N SER A 457 6.97 -33.31 10.20
CA SER A 457 6.37 -34.18 11.22
C SER A 457 5.52 -35.27 10.55
N LEU A 458 4.59 -34.86 9.68
CA LEU A 458 3.72 -35.76 8.93
C LEU A 458 4.51 -36.73 8.04
N GLN A 459 5.55 -36.25 7.35
CA GLN A 459 6.38 -37.12 6.51
C GLN A 459 7.07 -38.21 7.33
N LYS A 460 7.56 -37.91 8.54
CA LYS A 460 8.15 -38.93 9.42
C LYS A 460 7.14 -39.98 9.84
N GLU A 461 5.92 -39.58 10.18
CA GLU A 461 4.85 -40.53 10.50
C GLU A 461 4.51 -41.43 9.31
N LEU A 462 4.45 -40.87 8.10
CA LEU A 462 4.25 -41.65 6.87
C LEU A 462 5.41 -42.63 6.62
N ASP A 463 6.65 -42.20 6.78
CA ASP A 463 7.83 -43.06 6.62
C ASP A 463 7.85 -44.20 7.66
N GLU A 464 7.42 -43.94 8.90
CA GLU A 464 7.28 -44.96 9.94
C GLU A 464 6.18 -45.97 9.63
N ILE A 465 5.03 -45.51 9.11
CA ILE A 465 3.95 -46.38 8.65
C ILE A 465 4.45 -47.26 7.49
N ASP A 466 5.09 -46.67 6.49
CA ASP A 466 5.66 -47.40 5.35
C ASP A 466 6.71 -48.42 5.79
N TYR A 467 7.51 -48.10 6.81
CA TYR A 467 8.43 -49.05 7.43
C TYR A 467 7.71 -50.23 8.10
N LEU A 468 6.66 -49.97 8.88
CA LEU A 468 5.87 -51.00 9.58
C LEU A 468 5.18 -51.95 8.59
N PHE A 469 4.61 -51.43 7.50
CA PHE A 469 3.96 -52.24 6.46
C PHE A 469 4.94 -52.79 5.41
N GLY A 470 6.17 -52.26 5.36
CA GLY A 470 7.25 -52.76 4.53
C GLY A 470 7.89 -54.03 5.06
N HIS A 471 7.82 -54.29 6.37
CA HIS A 471 8.41 -55.46 7.04
C HIS A 471 7.38 -56.53 7.51
N LEU A 472 6.13 -56.40 7.07
CA LEU A 472 5.17 -57.50 6.94
C LEU A 472 5.24 -58.08 5.51
#